data_AF-A0A1U7MRX5-F1
#
_entry.id   AF-A0A1U7MRX5-F1
#
_cell.length_a   1.000
_cell.length_b   1.000
_cell.length_c   1.000
_cell.angle_alpha   90.00
_cell.angle_beta   90.00
_cell.angle_gamma   90.00
#
_symmetry.space_group_name_H-M   'P 1'
#
loop_
_entity.id
_entity.type
_entity.pdbx_description
1 polymer ?
#
loop_
_entity_poly.entity_id
_entity_poly.type
_entity_poly.pdbx_seq_one_letter_code
_entity_poly.pdbx_strand_id
1 'polypeptide(L)'
;MESSRGQTIGKMVVKLETRGANGGRPTMEEAVKRNIWVALTLLGIIPFVGGVLAGLAQLAAMIAIAVGISSDTAGRRGWHDKFAGGTQVVKVG
;
A
#
# COMPACT_ATOMS: atom_id res chain seq x y z
N MET A 1 0.55 12.65 -1.81
CA MET A 1 1.92 12.59 -2.40
C MET A 1 2.01 11.53 -3.48
N GLU A 2 1.48 10.32 -3.25
CA GLU A 2 1.59 9.24 -4.24
C GLU A 2 0.72 9.44 -5.49
N SER A 3 -0.50 9.98 -5.37
CA SER A 3 -1.32 10.32 -6.53
C SER A 3 -0.74 11.49 -7.35
N SER A 4 -0.06 12.44 -6.70
CA SER A 4 0.50 13.62 -7.37
C SER A 4 1.90 13.38 -7.95
N ARG A 5 2.73 12.55 -7.30
CA ARG A 5 4.15 12.35 -7.68
C ARG A 5 4.54 10.90 -7.96
N GLY A 6 3.68 9.91 -7.68
CA GLY A 6 4.03 8.48 -7.80
C GLY A 6 5.08 7.98 -6.79
N GLN A 7 5.65 8.86 -5.96
CA GLN A 7 6.80 8.56 -5.11
C GLN A 7 6.74 9.30 -3.77
N THR A 8 7.20 8.62 -2.73
CA THR A 8 7.61 9.23 -1.46
C THR A 8 9.12 9.47 -1.47
N ILE A 9 9.64 10.27 -0.53
CA ILE A 9 11.09 10.55 -0.44
C ILE A 9 11.89 9.24 -0.35
N GLY A 10 11.46 8.29 0.50
CA GLY A 10 12.11 6.98 0.62
C GLY A 10 12.15 6.22 -0.71
N LYS A 11 11.05 6.22 -1.48
CA LYS A 11 11.00 5.60 -2.81
C LYS A 11 11.95 6.28 -3.81
N MET A 12 12.10 7.61 -3.74
CA MET A 12 13.04 8.34 -4.60
C MET A 12 14.48 7.90 -4.37
N VAL A 13 14.90 7.75 -3.10
CA VAL A 13 16.27 7.34 -2.75
C VAL A 13 16.64 5.99 -3.34
N VAL A 14 15.69 5.05 -3.41
CA VAL A 14 15.91 3.70 -3.98
C VAL A 14 15.45 3.56 -5.44
N LYS A 15 15.16 4.67 -6.12
CA LYS A 15 14.67 4.72 -7.52
C LYS A 15 13.44 3.84 -7.76
N LEU A 16 12.49 3.83 -6.84
CA LEU A 16 11.20 3.16 -6.99
C LEU A 16 10.11 4.17 -7.31
N GLU A 17 9.19 3.83 -8.19
CA GLU A 17 7.99 4.62 -8.53
C GLU A 17 6.76 3.73 -8.44
N THR A 18 5.64 4.29 -7.98
CA THR A 18 4.34 3.62 -8.03
C THR A 18 3.57 4.10 -9.23
N ARG A 19 3.08 3.14 -10.03
CA ARG A 19 2.28 3.36 -11.22
C ARG A 19 0.87 2.83 -11.03
N GLY A 20 -0.09 3.59 -11.56
CA GLY A 20 -1.48 3.17 -11.67
C GLY A 20 -1.63 1.99 -12.64
N ALA A 21 -2.81 1.40 -12.69
CA ALA A 21 -3.10 0.25 -13.55
C ALA A 21 -2.84 0.56 -15.05
N ASN A 22 -3.01 1.82 -15.43
CA ASN A 22 -2.80 2.31 -16.80
C ASN A 22 -1.36 2.77 -17.09
N GLY A 23 -0.40 2.47 -16.22
CA GLY A 23 1.04 2.76 -16.41
C GLY A 23 1.48 4.19 -16.11
N GLY A 24 0.55 5.13 -15.89
CA GLY A 24 0.82 6.48 -15.41
C GLY A 24 0.94 6.59 -13.89
N ARG A 25 0.93 7.81 -13.35
CA ARG A 25 0.81 8.01 -11.90
C ARG A 25 -0.54 7.49 -11.39
N PRO A 26 -0.62 6.97 -10.15
CA PRO A 26 -1.88 6.50 -9.61
C PRO A 26 -2.90 7.62 -9.54
N THR A 27 -4.15 7.32 -9.90
CA THR A 27 -5.27 8.23 -9.66
C THR A 27 -5.50 8.40 -8.16
N MET A 28 -6.30 9.40 -7.77
CA MET A 28 -6.68 9.58 -6.36
C MET A 28 -7.42 8.35 -5.83
N GLU A 29 -8.31 7.77 -6.65
CA GLU A 29 -9.06 6.57 -6.28
C GLU A 29 -8.13 5.36 -6.05
N GLU A 30 -7.19 5.12 -6.97
CA GLU A 30 -6.21 4.03 -6.82
C GLU A 30 -5.33 4.24 -5.58
N ALA A 31 -4.90 5.47 -5.32
CA ALA A 31 -4.11 5.80 -4.15
C ALA A 31 -4.87 5.59 -2.83
N VAL A 32 -6.16 5.92 -2.79
CA VAL A 32 -7.01 5.66 -1.61
C VAL A 32 -7.21 4.15 -1.41
N LYS A 33 -7.54 3.41 -2.48
CA LYS A 33 -7.75 1.95 -2.40
C LYS A 33 -6.49 1.23 -1.93
N ARG A 34 -5.31 1.57 -2.45
CA ARG A 34 -4.05 0.94 -2.03
C ARG A 34 -3.71 1.24 -0.57
N ASN A 35 -4.11 2.40 -0.05
CA ASN A 35 -3.83 2.81 1.33
C ASN A 35 -4.98 2.52 2.30
N ILE A 36 -6.03 1.81 1.87
CA ILE A 36 -7.24 1.59 2.69
C ILE A 36 -6.95 0.88 4.01
N TRP A 37 -5.93 0.02 4.06
CA TRP A 37 -5.51 -0.70 5.26
C TRP A 37 -5.05 0.22 6.40
N VAL A 38 -4.66 1.47 6.11
CA VAL A 38 -4.37 2.49 7.12
C VAL A 38 -5.61 2.79 7.97
N ALA A 39 -6.82 2.63 7.43
CA ALA A 39 -8.06 2.80 8.19
C ALA A 39 -8.18 1.85 9.40
N LEU A 40 -7.41 0.75 9.44
CA LEU A 40 -7.37 -0.13 10.63
C LEU A 40 -6.84 0.60 11.87
N THR A 41 -6.12 1.72 11.73
CA THR A 41 -5.74 2.55 12.90
C THR A 41 -6.94 3.15 13.61
N LEU A 42 -8.09 3.28 12.95
CA LEU A 42 -9.32 3.79 13.56
C LEU A 42 -9.85 2.87 14.66
N LEU A 43 -9.50 1.57 14.65
CA LEU A 43 -9.79 0.67 15.77
C LEU A 43 -9.20 1.18 17.08
N GLY A 44 -8.12 1.97 17.01
CA GLY A 44 -7.45 2.59 18.16
C GLY A 44 -8.31 3.56 18.95
N ILE A 45 -9.42 4.05 18.38
CA ILE A 45 -10.35 4.96 19.05
C ILE A 45 -11.14 4.24 20.15
N ILE A 46 -11.29 2.91 20.05
CA ILE A 46 -12.08 2.13 21.00
C ILE A 46 -11.38 2.11 22.37
N PRO A 47 -12.04 2.56 23.46
CA PRO A 47 -11.45 2.54 24.79
C PRO A 47 -11.04 1.13 25.24
N PHE A 48 -9.97 1.05 26.04
CA PHE A 48 -9.41 -0.16 26.67
C PHE A 48 -8.82 -1.20 25.71
N VAL A 49 -9.48 -1.55 24.61
CA VAL A 49 -9.08 -2.63 23.69
C VAL A 49 -8.59 -2.14 22.33
N GLY A 50 -8.91 -0.91 21.95
CA GLY A 50 -8.69 -0.40 20.60
C GLY A 50 -7.22 -0.39 20.17
N GLY A 51 -6.32 0.02 21.06
CA GLY A 51 -4.88 0.06 20.76
C GLY A 51 -4.31 -1.33 20.42
N VAL A 52 -4.70 -2.36 21.17
CA VAL A 52 -4.27 -3.74 20.93
C VAL A 52 -4.86 -4.26 19.62
N LEU A 53 -6.16 -4.04 19.39
CA LEU A 53 -6.84 -4.47 18.16
C LEU A 53 -6.25 -3.80 16.92
N ALA A 54 -6.01 -2.48 16.97
CA ALA A 54 -5.38 -1.73 15.90
C ALA A 54 -3.97 -2.27 15.62
N GLY A 55 -3.16 -2.50 16.65
CA GLY A 55 -1.80 -3.03 16.50
C GLY A 55 -1.77 -4.40 15.84
N LEU A 56 -2.61 -5.33 16.30
CA LEU A 56 -2.69 -6.68 15.73
C LEU A 56 -3.21 -6.66 14.29
N ALA A 57 -4.24 -5.85 14.00
CA ALA A 57 -4.79 -5.72 12.66
C ALA A 57 -3.78 -5.09 11.69
N GLN A 58 -3.03 -4.07 12.13
CA GLN A 58 -1.96 -3.44 11.35
C GLN A 58 -0.82 -4.42 11.05
N LEU A 59 -0.39 -5.20 12.05
CA LEU A 59 0.63 -6.21 11.88
C LEU A 59 0.19 -7.29 10.87
N ALA A 60 -1.03 -7.81 11.02
CA ALA A 60 -1.59 -8.79 10.10
C ALA A 60 -1.68 -8.23 8.67
N ALA A 61 -2.12 -6.99 8.50
CA ALA A 61 -2.18 -6.32 7.20
C ALA A 61 -0.78 -6.20 6.57
N MET A 62 0.24 -5.78 7.34
CA MET A 62 1.62 -5.68 6.85
C MET A 62 2.19 -7.03 6.44
N ILE A 63 1.95 -8.10 7.21
CA ILE A 63 2.38 -9.46 6.86
C ILE A 63 1.69 -9.91 5.56
N ALA A 64 0.38 -9.72 5.45
CA ALA A 64 -0.37 -10.09 4.25
C ALA A 64 0.12 -9.31 3.01
N ILE A 65 0.49 -8.04 3.16
CA ILE A 65 1.09 -7.24 2.09
C ILE A 65 2.46 -7.81 1.71
N ALA A 66 3.35 -8.03 2.69
CA ALA A 66 4.71 -8.52 2.44
C ALA A 66 4.71 -9.91 1.77
N VAL A 67 3.91 -10.84 2.29
CA VAL A 67 3.73 -12.17 1.70
C VAL A 67 3.13 -12.06 0.30
N GLY A 68 2.10 -11.23 0.11
CA GLY A 68 1.48 -11.03 -1.20
C GLY A 68 2.47 -10.51 -2.25
N ILE A 69 3.29 -9.52 -1.89
CA ILE A 69 4.36 -8.98 -2.75
C ILE A 69 5.41 -10.04 -3.06
N SER A 70 5.81 -10.84 -2.06
CA SER A 70 6.82 -11.89 -2.23
C SER A 70 6.32 -13.05 -3.11
N SER A 71 5.04 -13.40 -2.99
CA SER A 71 4.44 -14.52 -3.73
C SER A 71 4.07 -14.16 -5.17
N ASP A 72 3.77 -12.88 -5.47
CA ASP A 72 3.59 -12.42 -6.86
C ASP A 72 4.96 -12.19 -7.52
N THR A 73 5.55 -13.24 -8.09
CA THR A 73 6.89 -13.18 -8.68
C THR A 73 6.96 -12.33 -9.95
N ALA A 74 5.84 -12.17 -10.67
CA ALA A 74 5.77 -11.38 -11.90
C ALA A 74 5.53 -9.89 -11.62
N GLY A 75 4.52 -9.58 -10.83
CA GLY A 75 4.08 -8.20 -10.58
C GLY A 75 4.62 -7.60 -9.27
N ARG A 76 5.03 -8.43 -8.30
CA ARG A 76 5.36 -8.00 -6.93
C ARG A 76 4.23 -7.19 -6.29
N ARG A 77 2.97 -7.57 -6.52
CA ARG A 77 1.77 -6.85 -6.04
C ARG A 77 1.13 -7.56 -4.86
N GLY A 78 0.97 -6.81 -3.76
CA GLY A 78 0.19 -7.27 -2.61
C GLY A 78 -1.33 -7.23 -2.87
N TRP A 79 -2.13 -7.66 -1.90
CA TRP A 79 -3.60 -7.61 -2.02
C TRP A 79 -4.12 -6.17 -2.23
N HIS A 80 -3.52 -5.20 -1.53
CA HIS A 80 -3.86 -3.78 -1.61
C HIS A 80 -3.64 -3.17 -3.00
N ASP A 81 -2.57 -3.57 -3.69
CA ASP A 81 -2.27 -3.19 -5.07
C ASP A 81 -3.28 -3.77 -6.06
N LYS A 82 -3.62 -5.06 -5.89
CA LYS A 82 -4.62 -5.75 -6.73
C LYS A 82 -6.00 -5.14 -6.54
N PHE A 83 -6.36 -4.79 -5.29
CA PHE A 83 -7.60 -4.09 -4.97
C PHE A 83 -7.66 -2.69 -5.60
N ALA A 84 -6.51 -2.01 -5.73
CA ALA A 84 -6.38 -0.72 -6.40
C ALA A 84 -6.33 -0.82 -7.94
N GLY A 85 -6.90 -1.87 -8.54
CA GLY A 85 -6.91 -2.05 -10.01
C GLY A 85 -5.62 -2.65 -10.56
N GLY A 86 -4.70 -3.10 -9.70
CA GLY A 86 -3.44 -3.70 -10.11
C GLY A 86 -2.27 -2.72 -10.20
N THR A 87 -2.28 -1.66 -9.39
CA THR A 87 -1.14 -0.73 -9.28
C THR A 87 0.15 -1.48 -8.97
N GLN A 88 1.29 -0.89 -9.32
CA GLN A 88 2.56 -1.57 -9.18
C GLN A 88 3.67 -0.61 -8.75
N VAL A 89 4.59 -1.10 -7.93
CA VAL A 89 5.86 -0.43 -7.66
C VAL A 89 6.91 -0.96 -8.63
N VAL A 90 7.51 -0.07 -9.41
CA VAL A 90 8.52 -0.38 -10.43
C VAL A 90 9.82 0.35 -10.15
N LYS A 91 10.93 -0.19 -10.64
CA LYS A 91 12.24 0.48 -10.58
C LYS A 91 12.41 1.39 -11.79
N VAL A 92 12.84 2.62 -11.57
CA VAL A 92 12.97 3.66 -12.62
C VAL A 92 14.43 4.01 -12.97
N GLY A 93 15.40 3.19 -12.57
CA GLY A 93 16.78 3.31 -13.04
C GLY A 93 17.76 2.41 -12.32
#